data_AF-A0AA41VNP0-F1
#
_entry.id   AF-A0AA41VNP0-F1
#
_cell.length_a   1.000
_cell.length_b   1.000
_cell.length_c   1.000
_cell.angle_alpha   90.00
_cell.angle_beta   90.00
_cell.angle_gamma   90.00
#
_symmetry.space_group_name_H-M   'P 1'
#
loop_
_entity.id
_entity.type
_entity.pdbx_description
1 polymer ?
#
loop_
_entity_poly.entity_id
_entity_poly.type
_entity_poly.pdbx_seq_one_letter_code
_entity_poly.pdbx_strand_id
1 'polypeptide(L)'
;MAKSGKGGNKDATIAACLYVACEKIKNPRRIRELSWAANGLSEKKIGRAIKHIKHISNESEEETRDEGVGVNAGDFLRRFCSHLGMKLDIRRSPVTVAATVIYMITQLSVDKKLIQEVSAVTGVAEVTLKKSYKEICPYASRMVPAWFASEDAVKKLC
;
A
#
# COMPACT_ATOMS: atom_id res chain seq x y z
N MET A 1 -20.16 4.84 37.80
CA MET A 1 -19.97 3.55 37.10
C MET A 1 -20.60 3.64 35.72
N ALA A 2 -19.79 3.79 34.67
CA ALA A 2 -20.30 3.85 33.30
C ALA A 2 -20.88 2.48 32.91
N LYS A 3 -22.17 2.44 32.59
CA LYS A 3 -22.85 1.25 32.08
C LYS A 3 -22.31 0.96 30.68
N SER A 4 -21.37 0.02 30.55
CA SER A 4 -20.90 -0.46 29.25
C SER A 4 -22.05 -1.18 28.55
N GLY A 5 -22.40 -0.69 27.36
CA GLY A 5 -23.62 -1.04 26.62
C GLY A 5 -23.76 -2.53 26.32
N LYS A 6 -24.94 -3.06 26.67
CA LYS A 6 -25.44 -4.38 26.35
C LYS A 6 -25.79 -4.43 24.84
N GLY A 7 -25.15 -5.32 24.06
CA GLY A 7 -25.66 -5.74 22.74
C GLY A 7 -24.86 -5.39 21.47
N GLY A 8 -23.53 -5.22 21.54
CA GLY A 8 -22.70 -5.16 20.31
C GLY A 8 -22.43 -6.55 19.74
N ASN A 9 -22.41 -6.69 18.40
CA ASN A 9 -21.88 -7.90 17.77
C ASN A 9 -20.37 -7.98 18.07
N LYS A 10 -19.96 -8.97 18.86
CA LYS A 10 -18.58 -9.15 19.32
C LYS A 10 -17.59 -9.21 18.17
N ASP A 11 -17.95 -9.87 17.08
CA ASP A 11 -17.11 -10.00 15.88
C ASP A 11 -16.89 -8.64 15.22
N ALA A 12 -17.91 -7.76 15.22
CA ALA A 12 -17.77 -6.40 14.70
C ALA A 12 -16.84 -5.55 15.57
N THR A 13 -16.90 -5.71 16.89
CA THR A 13 -16.01 -5.04 17.83
C THR A 13 -14.57 -5.54 17.68
N ILE A 14 -14.34 -6.85 17.58
CA ILE A 14 -13.02 -7.45 17.36
C ILE A 14 -12.42 -6.97 16.05
N ALA A 15 -13.20 -7.00 14.95
CA ALA A 15 -12.77 -6.51 13.66
C ALA A 15 -12.39 -5.02 13.71
N ALA A 16 -13.17 -4.21 14.42
CA ALA A 16 -12.92 -2.80 14.58
C ALA A 16 -11.68 -2.50 15.46
N CYS A 17 -11.46 -3.26 16.53
CA CYS A 17 -10.22 -3.18 17.33
C CYS A 17 -9.00 -3.50 16.46
N LEU A 18 -9.08 -4.57 15.66
CA LEU A 18 -8.00 -4.97 14.77
C LEU A 18 -7.73 -3.90 13.70
N TYR A 19 -8.77 -3.30 13.13
CA TYR A 19 -8.65 -2.20 12.18
C TYR A 19 -7.83 -1.03 12.76
N VAL A 20 -8.24 -0.54 13.93
CA VAL A 20 -7.59 0.60 14.60
C VAL A 20 -6.14 0.25 14.98
N ALA A 21 -5.90 -0.95 15.49
CA ALA A 21 -4.54 -1.41 15.82
C ALA A 21 -3.63 -1.45 14.57
N CYS A 22 -4.14 -1.95 13.44
CA CYS A 22 -3.42 -2.01 12.17
C CYS A 22 -3.08 -0.62 11.60
N GLU A 23 -3.98 0.36 11.74
CA GLU A 23 -3.70 1.76 11.38
C GLU A 23 -2.58 2.35 12.24
N LYS A 24 -2.60 2.11 13.56
CA LYS A 24 -1.59 2.62 14.50
C LYS A 24 -0.17 2.14 14.19
N ILE A 25 -0.03 0.88 13.75
CA ILE A 25 1.28 0.32 13.36
C ILE A 25 1.67 0.63 11.90
N LYS A 26 0.95 1.54 11.21
CA LYS A 26 1.17 1.90 9.79
C LYS A 26 1.16 0.66 8.86
N ASN A 27 0.31 -0.32 9.15
CA ASN A 27 0.07 -1.50 8.32
C ASN A 27 -1.44 -1.69 8.12
N PRO A 28 -2.10 -0.73 7.46
CA PRO A 28 -3.55 -0.69 7.35
C PRO A 28 -4.13 -1.95 6.69
N ARG A 29 -5.34 -2.29 7.14
CA ARG A 29 -6.20 -3.35 6.59
C ARG A 29 -7.47 -2.71 6.06
N ARG A 30 -7.94 -3.09 4.88
CA ARG A 30 -9.23 -2.59 4.40
C ARG A 30 -10.35 -3.28 5.17
N ILE A 31 -11.46 -2.56 5.38
CA ILE A 31 -12.66 -3.10 6.05
C ILE A 31 -13.15 -4.39 5.37
N ARG A 32 -13.08 -4.46 4.04
CA ARG A 32 -13.40 -5.66 3.26
C ARG A 32 -12.57 -6.89 3.66
N GLU A 33 -11.29 -6.70 3.97
CA GLU A 33 -10.40 -7.79 4.40
C GLU A 33 -10.79 -8.30 5.79
N LEU A 34 -11.20 -7.38 6.66
CA LEU A 34 -11.65 -7.70 8.02
C LEU A 34 -13.06 -8.29 8.03
N SER A 35 -13.91 -7.89 7.09
CA SER A 35 -15.24 -8.48 6.89
C SER A 35 -15.16 -9.98 6.63
N TRP A 36 -14.22 -10.40 5.77
CA TRP A 36 -13.98 -11.82 5.52
C TRP A 36 -13.53 -12.57 6.78
N ALA A 37 -12.62 -11.98 7.56
CA ALA A 37 -12.13 -12.55 8.82
C ALA A 37 -13.19 -12.56 9.93
N ALA A 38 -14.20 -11.69 9.85
CA ALA A 38 -15.28 -11.53 10.82
C ALA A 38 -16.58 -12.18 10.32
N ASN A 39 -16.50 -13.42 9.81
CA ASN A 39 -17.64 -14.23 9.39
C ASN A 39 -18.54 -13.56 8.34
N GLY A 40 -17.96 -12.76 7.43
CA GLY A 40 -18.71 -12.08 6.37
C GLY A 40 -19.58 -10.92 6.87
N LEU A 41 -19.27 -10.34 8.03
CA LEU A 41 -20.01 -9.19 8.55
C LEU A 41 -20.01 -8.02 7.57
N SER A 42 -21.18 -7.40 7.38
CA SER A 42 -21.32 -6.25 6.49
C SER A 42 -20.33 -5.14 6.86
N GLU A 43 -19.66 -4.56 5.86
CA GLU A 43 -18.68 -3.48 6.04
C GLU A 43 -19.26 -2.29 6.83
N LYS A 44 -20.56 -1.99 6.65
CA LYS A 44 -21.28 -0.94 7.39
C LYS A 44 -21.33 -1.19 8.91
N LYS A 45 -21.44 -2.46 9.34
CA LYS A 45 -21.44 -2.81 10.78
C LYS A 45 -20.04 -2.63 11.38
N ILE A 46 -19.02 -3.06 10.66
CA ILE A 46 -17.62 -2.90 11.07
C ILE A 46 -17.25 -1.42 11.10
N GLY A 47 -17.61 -0.64 10.06
CA GLY A 47 -17.39 0.80 10.01
C GLY A 47 -18.04 1.57 11.18
N ARG A 48 -19.26 1.18 11.58
CA ARG A 48 -19.91 1.76 12.79
C ARG A 48 -19.14 1.43 14.07
N ALA A 49 -18.69 0.18 14.21
CA ALA A 49 -17.88 -0.23 15.36
C ALA A 49 -16.52 0.49 15.40
N ILE A 50 -15.87 0.70 14.24
CA ILE A 50 -14.62 1.48 14.14
C ILE A 50 -14.83 2.91 14.65
N LYS A 51 -15.85 3.62 14.15
CA LYS A 51 -16.18 4.98 14.60
C LYS A 51 -16.39 5.04 16.11
N HIS A 52 -17.13 4.07 16.65
CA HIS A 52 -17.39 4.00 18.09
C HIS A 52 -16.10 3.80 18.90
N ILE A 53 -15.20 2.91 18.45
CA ILE A 53 -13.92 2.66 19.14
C ILE A 53 -12.99 3.88 19.08
N LYS A 54 -12.90 4.56 17.93
CA LYS A 54 -12.09 5.79 17.79
C LYS A 54 -12.59 6.88 18.73
N HIS A 55 -13.91 7.08 18.78
CA HIS A 55 -14.55 8.02 19.70
C HIS A 55 -14.30 7.66 21.18
N ILE A 56 -14.38 6.38 21.57
CA ILE A 56 -14.05 5.95 22.95
C ILE A 56 -12.59 6.18 23.29
N SER A 57 -11.70 6.04 22.30
CA SER A 57 -10.25 6.16 22.50
C SER A 57 -9.77 7.60 22.66
N ASN A 58 -10.69 8.59 22.72
CA ASN A 58 -10.39 10.03 22.67
C ASN A 58 -9.43 10.38 21.53
N GLU A 59 -9.51 9.65 20.41
CA GLU A 59 -8.88 10.07 19.17
C GLU A 59 -9.75 11.23 18.66
N SER A 60 -9.31 12.46 18.91
CA SER A 60 -10.04 13.66 18.54
C SER A 60 -10.31 13.69 17.04
N GLU A 61 -11.53 14.06 16.67
CA GLU A 61 -11.91 14.39 15.29
C GLU A 61 -11.20 15.68 14.77
N GLU A 62 -10.18 16.19 15.48
CA GLU A 62 -9.44 17.41 15.13
C GLU A 62 -8.24 17.15 14.19
N GLU A 63 -7.84 15.91 13.96
CA GLU A 63 -6.93 15.54 12.85
C GLU A 63 -7.69 15.33 11.52
N THR A 64 -8.96 15.74 11.44
CA THR A 64 -9.81 15.53 10.26
C THR A 64 -9.93 16.73 9.34
N ARG A 65 -9.04 17.73 9.43
CA ARG A 65 -9.07 18.89 8.52
C ARG A 65 -7.80 19.21 7.74
N ASP A 66 -6.61 18.67 8.03
CA ASP A 66 -5.46 18.93 7.14
C ASP A 66 -4.24 17.99 7.22
N GLU A 67 -4.32 16.77 7.77
CA GLU A 67 -3.28 15.73 7.60
C GLU A 67 -3.72 14.44 8.32
N GLY A 68 -4.79 13.82 7.82
CA GLY A 68 -5.10 12.46 8.26
C GLY A 68 -3.87 11.59 8.00
N VAL A 69 -3.59 10.62 8.87
CA VAL A 69 -2.73 9.48 8.53
C VAL A 69 -3.42 8.75 7.37
N GLY A 70 -3.21 9.28 6.17
CA GLY A 70 -3.80 8.84 4.94
C GLY A 70 -3.21 7.49 4.66
N VAL A 71 -4.07 6.47 4.67
CA VAL A 71 -3.71 5.16 4.16
C VAL A 71 -3.28 5.35 2.70
N ASN A 72 -2.00 5.17 2.44
CA ASN A 72 -1.40 5.39 1.14
C ASN A 72 -1.37 4.09 0.34
N ALA A 73 -1.36 4.19 -0.99
CA ALA A 73 -1.17 3.02 -1.85
C ALA A 73 0.11 2.25 -1.50
N GLY A 74 1.15 2.97 -1.07
CA GLY A 74 2.43 2.43 -0.60
C GLY A 74 2.31 1.45 0.57
N ASP A 75 1.36 1.67 1.48
CA ASP A 75 1.19 0.86 2.68
C ASP A 75 0.76 -0.58 2.37
N PHE A 76 0.16 -0.78 1.19
CA PHE A 76 -0.30 -2.08 0.75
C PHE A 76 0.70 -2.82 -0.13
N LEU A 77 1.67 -2.12 -0.73
CA LEU A 77 2.57 -2.68 -1.74
C LEU A 77 3.23 -3.98 -1.25
N ARG A 78 3.82 -3.95 -0.05
CA ARG A 78 4.51 -5.11 0.53
C ARG A 78 3.63 -6.37 0.54
N ARG A 79 2.41 -6.25 1.05
CA ARG A 79 1.50 -7.39 1.21
C ARG A 79 0.87 -7.83 -0.11
N PHE A 80 0.48 -6.88 -0.96
CA PHE A 80 -0.15 -7.20 -2.24
C PHE A 80 0.87 -7.82 -3.20
N CYS A 81 2.09 -7.28 -3.29
CA CYS A 81 3.16 -7.89 -4.08
C CYS A 81 3.48 -9.31 -3.59
N SER A 82 3.54 -9.52 -2.27
CA SER A 82 3.72 -10.86 -1.71
C SER A 82 2.60 -11.82 -2.10
N HIS A 83 1.34 -11.36 -2.10
CA HIS A 83 0.20 -12.19 -2.49
C HIS A 83 0.17 -12.51 -3.99
N LEU A 84 0.76 -11.65 -4.82
CA LEU A 84 0.97 -11.87 -6.26
C LEU A 84 2.23 -12.70 -6.58
N GLY A 85 2.95 -13.17 -5.55
CA GLY A 85 4.20 -13.92 -5.73
C GLY A 85 5.40 -13.06 -6.14
N MET A 86 5.27 -11.73 -6.11
CA MET A 86 6.37 -10.80 -6.38
C MET A 86 7.22 -10.67 -5.11
N LYS A 87 8.40 -11.30 -5.11
CA LYS A 87 9.39 -11.16 -4.03
C LYS A 87 10.19 -9.87 -4.18
N LEU A 88 9.51 -8.73 -4.08
CA LEU A 88 10.20 -7.43 -3.92
C LEU A 88 10.79 -7.39 -2.51
N ASP A 89 12.06 -7.00 -2.38
CA ASP A 89 12.72 -6.97 -1.08
C ASP A 89 11.91 -6.08 -0.11
N ILE A 90 11.56 -6.66 1.04
CA ILE A 90 10.66 -6.10 2.07
C ILE A 90 11.17 -4.75 2.61
N ARG A 91 12.44 -4.42 2.37
CA ARG A 91 13.09 -3.18 2.79
C ARG A 91 12.92 -2.01 1.81
N ARG A 92 12.31 -2.22 0.63
CA ARG A 92 12.12 -1.12 -0.32
C ARG A 92 10.99 -0.21 0.13
N SER A 93 11.30 1.08 0.30
CA SER A 93 10.27 2.08 0.50
C SER A 93 9.37 2.16 -0.75
N PRO A 94 8.08 2.51 -0.60
CA PRO A 94 7.19 2.76 -1.74
C PRO A 94 7.78 3.74 -2.76
N VAL A 95 8.52 4.74 -2.28
CA VAL A 95 9.24 5.72 -3.10
C VAL A 95 10.29 5.04 -3.98
N THR A 96 11.05 4.08 -3.44
CA THR A 96 12.07 3.33 -4.21
C THR A 96 11.42 2.53 -5.34
N VAL A 97 10.30 1.87 -5.05
CA VAL A 97 9.53 1.10 -6.05
C VAL A 97 9.04 2.05 -7.14
N ALA A 98 8.40 3.17 -6.76
CA ALA A 98 7.90 4.16 -7.71
C ALA A 98 9.03 4.73 -8.60
N ALA A 99 10.15 5.13 -8.00
CA ALA A 99 11.30 5.64 -8.73
C ALA A 99 11.88 4.62 -9.73
N THR A 100 11.91 3.34 -9.33
CA THR A 100 12.36 2.25 -10.22
C THR A 100 11.41 2.05 -11.40
N VAL A 101 10.10 2.09 -11.16
CA VAL A 101 9.09 1.98 -12.22
C VAL A 101 9.16 3.18 -13.16
N ILE A 102 9.32 4.40 -12.64
CA ILE A 102 9.53 5.60 -13.45
C ILE A 102 10.75 5.42 -14.36
N TYR A 103 11.88 4.98 -13.81
CA TYR A 103 13.08 4.71 -14.60
C TYR A 103 12.85 3.63 -15.67
N MET A 104 12.13 2.56 -15.35
CA MET A 104 11.79 1.49 -16.30
C MET A 104 10.94 2.02 -17.47
N ILE A 105 9.94 2.84 -17.17
CA ILE A 105 9.06 3.44 -18.19
C ILE A 105 9.84 4.42 -19.06
N THR A 106 10.75 5.23 -18.51
CA THR A 106 11.56 6.14 -19.33
C THR A 106 12.51 5.41 -20.26
N GLN A 107 13.00 4.21 -19.91
CA GLN A 107 13.81 3.40 -20.84
C GLN A 107 13.04 2.89 -22.06
N LEU A 108 11.72 2.74 -21.94
CA LEU A 108 10.82 2.34 -23.03
C LEU A 108 10.31 3.52 -23.86
N SER A 109 10.42 4.73 -23.32
CA SER A 109 10.05 5.98 -23.99
C SER A 109 11.12 6.44 -24.97
N VAL A 110 10.74 7.35 -25.87
CA VAL A 110 11.68 8.02 -26.79
C VAL A 110 12.70 8.86 -26.02
N ASP A 111 12.25 9.57 -24.98
CA ASP A 111 13.09 10.38 -24.10
C ASP A 111 13.60 9.55 -22.91
N LYS A 112 14.74 8.89 -23.12
CA LYS A 112 15.38 8.07 -22.10
C LYS A 112 16.03 8.94 -21.04
N LYS A 113 15.66 8.70 -19.78
CA LYS A 113 16.29 9.34 -18.62
C LYS A 113 17.43 8.52 -18.07
N LEU A 114 18.49 9.18 -17.65
CA LEU A 114 19.59 8.58 -16.92
C LEU A 114 19.13 8.24 -15.49
N ILE A 115 19.75 7.23 -14.90
CA ILE A 115 19.46 6.85 -13.52
C ILE A 115 19.76 7.99 -12.53
N GLN A 116 20.74 8.84 -12.87
CA GLN A 116 21.14 10.00 -12.09
C GLN A 116 20.05 11.07 -12.05
N GLU A 117 19.33 11.28 -13.16
CA GLU A 117 18.22 12.22 -13.23
C GLU A 117 17.06 11.77 -12.34
N VAL A 118 16.72 10.47 -12.41
CA VAL A 118 15.67 9.90 -11.55
C VAL A 118 16.09 9.92 -10.08
N SER A 119 17.35 9.60 -9.79
CA SER A 119 17.93 9.70 -8.44
C SER A 119 17.84 11.12 -7.89
N ALA A 120 18.15 12.14 -8.69
CA ALA A 120 18.13 13.54 -8.29
C ALA A 120 16.71 14.02 -7.95
N VAL A 121 15.70 13.61 -8.73
CA VAL A 121 14.30 14.02 -8.50
C VAL A 121 13.66 13.25 -7.34
N THR A 122 13.93 11.96 -7.23
CA THR A 122 13.24 11.09 -6.25
C THR A 122 13.96 11.00 -4.89
N GLY A 123 15.22 11.46 -4.81
CA GLY A 123 16.05 11.35 -3.62
C GLY A 123 16.53 9.92 -3.31
N VAL A 124 16.26 8.95 -4.19
CA VAL A 124 16.66 7.55 -4.01
C VAL A 124 18.05 7.34 -4.60
N ALA A 125 19.00 6.87 -3.79
CA ALA A 125 20.37 6.63 -4.24
C ALA A 125 20.45 5.72 -5.48
N GLU A 126 21.33 6.03 -6.43
CA GLU A 126 21.49 5.28 -7.68
C GLU A 126 21.74 3.79 -7.46
N VAL A 127 22.55 3.43 -6.46
CA VAL A 127 22.84 2.02 -6.12
C VAL A 127 21.57 1.27 -5.68
N THR A 128 20.68 1.96 -4.99
CA THR A 128 19.39 1.46 -4.54
C THR A 128 18.47 1.25 -5.74
N LEU A 129 18.42 2.21 -6.67
CA LEU A 129 17.69 2.09 -7.94
C LEU A 129 18.20 0.91 -8.77
N LYS A 130 19.52 0.76 -8.97
CA LYS A 130 20.11 -0.35 -9.74
C LYS A 130 19.73 -1.71 -9.15
N LYS A 131 19.79 -1.84 -7.81
CA LYS A 131 19.43 -3.10 -7.14
C LYS A 131 17.92 -3.37 -7.24
N SER A 132 17.09 -2.36 -6.98
CA SER A 132 15.63 -2.45 -7.11
C SER A 132 15.17 -2.75 -8.54
N TYR A 133 15.83 -2.18 -9.54
CA TYR A 133 15.55 -2.44 -10.95
C TYR A 133 15.75 -3.91 -11.30
N LYS A 134 16.84 -4.53 -10.84
CA LYS A 134 17.09 -5.97 -11.02
C LYS A 134 16.01 -6.84 -10.36
N GLU A 135 15.44 -6.40 -9.24
CA GLU A 135 14.34 -7.11 -8.55
C GLU A 135 13.00 -6.96 -9.29
N ILE A 136 12.73 -5.81 -9.92
CA ILE A 136 11.46 -5.53 -10.62
C ILE A 136 11.46 -6.03 -12.06
N CYS A 137 12.60 -6.02 -12.75
CA CYS A 137 12.72 -6.40 -14.18
C CYS A 137 12.02 -7.71 -14.56
N PRO A 138 12.13 -8.81 -13.79
CA PRO A 138 11.46 -10.07 -14.12
C PRO A 138 9.93 -9.98 -14.20
N TYR A 139 9.34 -8.94 -13.61
CA TYR A 139 7.90 -8.70 -13.61
C TYR A 139 7.48 -7.62 -14.61
N ALA A 140 8.41 -7.03 -15.38
CA ALA A 140 8.13 -5.90 -16.28
C ALA A 140 7.04 -6.22 -17.30
N SER A 141 7.04 -7.42 -17.90
CA SER A 141 6.01 -7.85 -18.85
C SER A 141 4.59 -7.95 -18.25
N ARG A 142 4.48 -8.08 -16.93
CA ARG A 142 3.19 -8.06 -16.22
C ARG A 142 2.74 -6.65 -15.87
N MET A 143 3.68 -5.70 -15.77
CA MET A 143 3.42 -4.33 -15.33
C MET A 143 3.20 -3.38 -16.49
N VAL A 144 3.94 -3.57 -17.59
CA VAL A 144 3.89 -2.72 -18.77
C VAL A 144 2.77 -3.20 -19.70
N PRO A 145 1.76 -2.36 -19.98
CA PRO A 145 0.69 -2.73 -20.89
C PRO A 145 1.18 -2.90 -22.33
N ALA A 146 0.59 -3.84 -23.06
CA ALA A 146 0.92 -4.10 -24.47
C ALA A 146 0.68 -2.89 -25.41
N TRP A 147 -0.22 -1.97 -25.04
CA TRP A 147 -0.45 -0.74 -25.79
C TRP A 147 0.70 0.28 -25.64
N PHE A 148 1.50 0.16 -24.58
CA PHE A 148 2.60 1.08 -24.29
C PHE A 148 3.91 0.62 -24.91
N ALA A 149 4.25 -0.67 -24.78
CA ALA A 149 5.45 -1.24 -25.36
C ALA A 149 5.23 -2.70 -25.80
N SER A 150 5.92 -3.10 -26.87
CA SER A 150 5.90 -4.49 -27.34
C SER A 150 6.62 -5.41 -26.36
N GLU A 151 6.25 -6.69 -26.34
CA GLU A 151 6.93 -7.67 -25.48
C GLU A 151 8.44 -7.73 -25.72
N ASP A 152 8.88 -7.57 -26.97
CA ASP A 152 10.31 -7.58 -27.31
C ASP A 152 11.04 -6.35 -26.76
N ALA A 153 10.39 -5.19 -26.75
CA ALA A 153 10.95 -3.99 -26.14
C ALA A 153 11.07 -4.15 -24.62
N VAL A 154 10.05 -4.74 -23.98
CA VAL A 154 10.07 -5.02 -22.54
C VAL A 154 11.11 -6.09 -22.19
N LYS A 155 11.27 -7.14 -23.02
CA LYS A 155 12.29 -8.16 -22.83
C LYS A 155 13.70 -7.57 -22.92
N LYS A 156 13.96 -6.60 -23.80
CA LYS A 156 15.27 -5.92 -23.93
C LYS A 156 15.67 -5.05 -22.74
N LEU A 157 14.73 -4.73 -21.83
CA LEU A 157 15.05 -4.02 -20.59
C LEU A 157 15.80 -4.88 -19.58
N CYS A 158 15.67 -6.20 -19.73
CA CYS A 158 16.27 -7.26 -18.94
C CYS A 158 17.11 -8.17 -19.87
#